data_AF-I3VTP8-F1
#
_entry.id   AF-I3VTP8-F1
#
_cell.length_a   1.000
_cell.length_b   1.000
_cell.length_c   1.000
_cell.angle_alpha   90.00
_cell.angle_beta   90.00
_cell.angle_gamma   90.00
#
_symmetry.space_group_name_H-M   'P 1'
#
loop_
_entity.id
_entity.type
_entity.pdbx_description
1 polymer ?
#
loop_
_entity_poly.entity_id
_entity_poly.type
_entity_poly.pdbx_seq_one_letter_code
_entity_poly.pdbx_strand_id
1 'polypeptide(L)'
;MLISLIAEGDIVEKIKESIGQIGELVFEHVGKLEGEKIKDVFYSASRVPSDVLIVDLKALDEKEAVSILQSFRISRPNTRIVIVVRDRKPGDILVSSTVSLGIYDIAAGDKDTDWGEVVKKILISPPATYTQAARWHTGTLNILNEAEEKRKKPLEIEKAKKQIEGIVKFLGENYRCYDLNEGIIKIEKLLLDEVLD
;
A
#
# COMPACT_ATOMS: atom_id res chain seq x y z
N MET A 1 -18.62 12.81 -5.64
CA MET A 1 -17.65 12.08 -6.48
C MET A 1 -18.39 10.89 -7.08
N LEU A 2 -18.49 10.83 -8.41
CA LEU A 2 -19.13 9.73 -9.14
C LEU A 2 -18.07 8.67 -9.45
N ILE A 3 -18.32 7.44 -9.05
CA ILE A 3 -17.33 6.35 -9.10
C ILE A 3 -17.88 5.20 -9.93
N SER A 4 -17.07 4.68 -10.85
CA SER A 4 -17.30 3.43 -11.55
C SER A 4 -16.40 2.34 -10.98
N LEU A 5 -16.93 1.13 -10.81
CA LEU A 5 -16.18 -0.02 -10.29
C LEU A 5 -16.24 -1.20 -11.26
N ILE A 6 -15.08 -1.74 -11.62
CA ILE A 6 -14.95 -3.03 -12.31
C ILE A 6 -14.04 -3.89 -11.44
N ALA A 7 -14.60 -4.90 -10.77
CA ALA A 7 -13.83 -5.73 -9.85
C ALA A 7 -14.34 -7.17 -9.76
N GLU A 8 -13.58 -8.07 -9.16
CA GLU A 8 -14.02 -9.44 -8.93
C GLU A 8 -13.64 -9.97 -7.54
N GLY A 9 -14.41 -10.94 -7.05
CA GLY A 9 -14.09 -11.68 -5.84
C GLY A 9 -14.48 -10.99 -4.54
N ASP A 10 -13.77 -11.36 -3.48
CA ASP A 10 -14.05 -11.07 -2.06
C ASP A 10 -13.81 -9.61 -1.65
N ILE A 11 -13.12 -8.83 -2.47
CA ILE A 11 -12.77 -7.43 -2.17
C ILE A 11 -13.90 -6.45 -2.50
N VAL A 12 -14.86 -6.87 -3.32
CA VAL A 12 -15.84 -6.00 -3.97
C VAL A 12 -16.70 -5.25 -2.95
N GLU A 13 -17.26 -5.97 -1.97
CA GLU A 13 -18.14 -5.36 -0.97
C GLU A 13 -17.39 -4.35 -0.09
N LYS A 14 -16.16 -4.65 0.34
CA LYS A 14 -15.33 -3.72 1.11
C LYS A 14 -15.04 -2.42 0.34
N ILE A 15 -14.80 -2.53 -0.97
CA ILE A 15 -14.60 -1.37 -1.85
C ILE A 15 -15.91 -0.60 -2.00
N LYS A 16 -17.06 -1.27 -2.20
CA LYS A 16 -18.38 -0.62 -2.31
C LYS A 16 -18.76 0.13 -1.03
N GLU A 17 -18.57 -0.47 0.14
CA GLU A 17 -18.78 0.19 1.44
C GLU A 17 -17.96 1.47 1.55
N SER A 18 -16.70 1.41 1.11
CA SER A 18 -15.80 2.57 1.13
C SER A 18 -16.22 3.66 0.15
N ILE A 19 -16.68 3.28 -1.06
CA ILE A 19 -17.27 4.20 -2.05
C ILE A 19 -18.48 4.90 -1.46
N GLY A 20 -19.40 4.18 -0.80
CA GLY A 20 -20.63 4.75 -0.22
C GLY A 20 -20.38 5.79 0.87
N GLN A 21 -19.18 5.83 1.47
CA GLN A 21 -18.81 6.84 2.47
C GLN A 21 -18.30 8.15 1.86
N ILE A 22 -17.90 8.16 0.60
CA ILE A 22 -17.15 9.27 -0.04
C ILE A 22 -17.75 9.75 -1.37
N GLY A 23 -18.62 8.95 -1.97
CA GLY A 23 -19.15 9.19 -3.29
C GLY A 23 -20.33 8.28 -3.64
N GLU A 24 -20.68 8.29 -4.91
CA GLU A 24 -21.82 7.56 -5.45
C GLU A 24 -21.31 6.57 -6.51
N LEU A 25 -21.72 5.30 -6.39
CA LEU A 25 -21.43 4.27 -7.37
C LEU A 25 -22.40 4.40 -8.55
N VAL A 26 -21.91 4.89 -9.69
CA VAL A 26 -22.73 5.18 -10.88
C VAL A 26 -22.67 4.09 -11.94
N PHE A 27 -21.67 3.21 -11.86
CA PHE A 27 -21.51 2.08 -12.74
C PHE A 27 -20.81 0.95 -12.00
N GLU A 28 -21.29 -0.27 -12.15
CA GLU A 28 -20.61 -1.44 -11.61
C GLU A 28 -20.56 -2.59 -12.59
N HIS A 29 -19.45 -3.30 -12.56
CA HIS A 29 -19.33 -4.65 -13.05
C HIS A 29 -18.63 -5.51 -12.00
N VAL A 30 -19.25 -6.63 -11.64
CA VAL A 30 -18.69 -7.61 -10.70
C VAL A 30 -18.50 -8.94 -11.42
N GLY A 31 -17.24 -9.37 -11.55
CA GLY A 31 -16.87 -10.63 -12.17
C GLY A 31 -15.71 -10.51 -13.16
N LYS A 32 -15.27 -11.67 -13.64
CA LYS A 32 -14.21 -11.80 -14.64
C LYS A 32 -14.70 -11.38 -16.03
N LEU A 33 -13.90 -10.58 -16.72
CA LEU A 33 -14.11 -10.11 -18.09
C LEU A 33 -13.09 -10.73 -19.04
N GLU A 34 -13.59 -11.40 -20.07
CA GLU A 34 -12.78 -12.07 -21.10
C GLU A 34 -13.44 -11.90 -22.47
N GLY A 35 -12.63 -11.82 -23.52
CA GLY A 35 -13.09 -11.74 -24.91
C GLY A 35 -13.95 -10.50 -25.16
N GLU A 36 -15.00 -10.62 -25.98
CA GLU A 36 -15.81 -9.47 -26.40
C GLU A 36 -16.46 -8.72 -25.23
N LYS A 37 -16.76 -9.42 -24.12
CA LYS A 37 -17.38 -8.82 -22.93
C LYS A 37 -16.55 -7.70 -22.31
N ILE A 38 -15.21 -7.78 -22.39
CA ILE A 38 -14.36 -6.73 -21.82
C ILE A 38 -14.59 -5.39 -22.53
N LYS A 39 -14.75 -5.43 -23.86
CA LYS A 39 -14.96 -4.24 -24.69
C LYS A 39 -16.33 -3.63 -24.41
N ASP A 40 -17.37 -4.47 -24.33
CA ASP A 40 -18.74 -4.01 -24.09
C ASP A 40 -18.90 -3.35 -22.72
N VAL A 41 -18.27 -3.92 -21.68
CA VAL A 41 -18.33 -3.37 -20.33
C VAL A 41 -17.58 -2.05 -20.23
N PHE A 42 -16.37 -1.95 -20.77
CA PHE A 42 -15.62 -0.69 -20.78
C PHE A 42 -16.27 0.37 -21.67
N TYR A 43 -16.90 -0.03 -22.78
CA TYR A 43 -17.70 0.87 -23.61
C TYR A 43 -18.88 1.43 -22.83
N SER A 44 -19.59 0.57 -22.10
CA SER A 44 -20.71 0.97 -21.24
C SER A 44 -20.24 1.89 -20.11
N ALA A 45 -19.15 1.55 -19.43
CA ALA A 45 -18.53 2.39 -18.41
C ALA A 45 -18.15 3.76 -18.98
N SER A 46 -17.59 3.81 -20.19
CA SER A 46 -17.21 5.06 -20.85
C SER A 46 -18.39 5.95 -21.25
N ARG A 47 -19.62 5.44 -21.24
CA ARG A 47 -20.83 6.25 -21.51
C ARG A 47 -21.41 6.87 -20.24
N VAL A 48 -21.08 6.32 -19.08
CA VAL A 48 -21.51 6.85 -17.79
C VAL A 48 -20.51 7.91 -17.32
N PRO A 49 -20.94 9.14 -16.99
CA PRO A 49 -20.06 10.13 -16.37
C PRO A 49 -19.54 9.65 -15.01
N SER A 50 -18.22 9.49 -14.89
CA SER A 50 -17.55 9.20 -13.61
C SER A 50 -16.27 10.03 -13.45
N ASP A 51 -16.05 10.50 -12.21
CA ASP A 51 -14.85 11.19 -11.80
C ASP A 51 -13.68 10.19 -11.65
N VAL A 52 -14.01 8.99 -11.17
CA VAL A 52 -13.04 7.92 -10.92
C VAL A 52 -13.55 6.59 -11.49
N LEU A 53 -12.66 5.87 -12.17
CA LEU A 53 -12.83 4.46 -12.51
C LEU A 53 -11.87 3.63 -11.64
N ILE A 54 -12.41 2.69 -10.86
CA ILE A 54 -11.63 1.71 -10.09
C ILE A 54 -11.69 0.38 -10.84
N VAL A 55 -10.52 -0.20 -11.13
CA VAL A 55 -10.39 -1.45 -11.89
C VAL A 55 -9.51 -2.44 -11.15
N ASP A 56 -10.06 -3.58 -10.78
CA ASP A 56 -9.24 -4.74 -10.37
C ASP A 56 -8.64 -5.42 -11.59
N LEU A 57 -7.30 -5.47 -11.64
CA LEU A 57 -6.62 -6.15 -12.73
C LEU A 57 -6.94 -7.65 -12.77
N LYS A 58 -7.28 -8.28 -11.63
CA LYS A 58 -7.72 -9.68 -11.64
C LYS A 58 -9.06 -9.85 -12.37
N ALA A 59 -9.93 -8.83 -12.42
CA ALA A 59 -11.17 -8.90 -13.18
C ALA A 59 -10.96 -8.89 -14.71
N LEU A 60 -9.75 -8.63 -15.21
CA LEU A 60 -9.47 -8.51 -16.64
C LEU A 60 -8.67 -9.70 -17.18
N ASP A 61 -8.83 -10.01 -18.47
CA ASP A 61 -7.82 -10.76 -19.23
C ASP A 61 -6.55 -9.90 -19.34
N GLU A 62 -5.40 -10.43 -18.88
CA GLU A 62 -4.11 -9.74 -18.91
C GLU A 62 -3.69 -9.32 -20.32
N LYS A 63 -4.05 -10.11 -21.34
CA LYS A 63 -3.71 -9.82 -22.74
C LYS A 63 -4.44 -8.60 -23.28
N GLU A 64 -5.62 -8.31 -22.75
CA GLU A 64 -6.49 -7.22 -23.20
C GLU A 64 -6.50 -6.03 -22.22
N ALA A 65 -6.02 -6.21 -20.99
CA ALA A 65 -6.08 -5.20 -19.93
C ALA A 65 -5.43 -3.87 -20.33
N VAL A 66 -4.24 -3.87 -20.95
CA VAL A 66 -3.56 -2.64 -21.35
C VAL A 66 -4.32 -1.92 -22.47
N SER A 67 -4.74 -2.65 -23.49
CA SER A 67 -5.43 -2.07 -24.65
C SER A 67 -6.81 -1.52 -24.29
N ILE A 68 -7.53 -2.18 -23.37
CA ILE A 68 -8.84 -1.70 -22.93
C ILE A 68 -8.74 -0.47 -22.02
N LEU A 69 -7.77 -0.44 -21.11
CA LEU A 69 -7.50 0.73 -20.26
C LEU A 69 -7.06 1.94 -21.11
N GLN A 70 -6.24 1.70 -22.14
CA GLN A 70 -5.86 2.74 -23.09
C GLN A 70 -7.08 3.29 -23.83
N SER A 71 -7.94 2.42 -24.35
CA SER A 71 -9.16 2.80 -25.07
C SER A 71 -10.12 3.61 -24.18
N PHE A 72 -10.31 3.17 -22.93
CA PHE A 72 -11.10 3.91 -21.94
C PHE A 72 -10.51 5.29 -21.68
N ARG A 73 -9.20 5.40 -21.43
CA ARG A 73 -8.53 6.67 -21.20
C ARG A 73 -8.64 7.63 -22.39
N ILE A 74 -8.58 7.14 -23.62
CA ILE A 74 -8.83 7.96 -24.81
C ILE A 74 -10.25 8.52 -24.80
N SER A 75 -11.24 7.69 -24.45
CA SER A 75 -12.65 8.12 -24.38
C SER A 75 -12.96 9.04 -23.20
N ARG A 76 -12.19 8.93 -22.11
CA ARG A 76 -12.40 9.62 -20.82
C ARG A 76 -11.06 10.14 -20.29
N PRO A 77 -10.46 11.15 -20.95
CA PRO A 77 -9.10 11.61 -20.61
C PRO A 77 -8.98 12.22 -19.22
N ASN A 78 -10.08 12.75 -18.68
CA ASN A 78 -10.11 13.41 -17.37
C ASN A 78 -10.58 12.48 -16.23
N THR A 79 -11.04 11.27 -16.53
CA THR A 79 -11.44 10.32 -15.48
C THR A 79 -10.17 9.77 -14.83
N ARG A 80 -10.08 9.93 -13.50
CA ARG A 80 -9.01 9.34 -12.70
C ARG A 80 -9.16 7.83 -12.73
N ILE A 81 -8.09 7.08 -12.99
CA ILE A 81 -8.13 5.62 -13.01
C ILE A 81 -7.32 5.13 -11.81
N VAL A 82 -7.96 4.33 -10.96
CA VAL A 82 -7.33 3.61 -9.84
C VAL A 82 -7.28 2.13 -10.21
N ILE A 83 -6.09 1.53 -10.22
CA ILE A 83 -5.96 0.08 -10.43
C ILE A 83 -5.76 -0.63 -9.11
N VAL A 84 -6.52 -1.71 -8.91
CA VAL A 84 -6.35 -2.65 -7.82
C VAL A 84 -5.47 -3.80 -8.30
N VAL A 85 -4.40 -4.05 -7.55
CA VAL A 85 -3.30 -4.95 -7.90
C VAL A 85 -3.09 -5.94 -6.77
N ARG A 86 -3.63 -7.15 -6.94
CA ARG A 86 -3.55 -8.23 -5.95
C ARG A 86 -2.40 -9.18 -6.25
N ASP A 87 -1.59 -9.47 -5.24
CA ASP A 87 -0.53 -10.49 -5.28
C ASP A 87 0.55 -10.26 -6.35
N ARG A 88 0.77 -9.01 -6.77
CA ARG A 88 1.85 -8.64 -7.71
C ARG A 88 2.95 -7.85 -7.03
N LYS A 89 4.14 -7.86 -7.63
CA LYS A 89 5.32 -7.16 -7.14
C LYS A 89 5.76 -6.05 -8.09
N PRO A 90 6.45 -5.01 -7.59
CA PRO A 90 7.09 -4.01 -8.43
C PRO A 90 7.94 -4.67 -9.53
N GLY A 91 7.86 -4.14 -10.76
CA GLY A 91 8.50 -4.74 -11.94
C GLY A 91 7.60 -5.73 -12.70
N ASP A 92 6.39 -6.01 -12.22
CA ASP A 92 5.38 -6.72 -12.99
C ASP A 92 5.08 -6.01 -14.32
N ILE A 93 5.13 -6.74 -15.42
CA ILE A 93 5.02 -6.20 -16.78
C ILE A 93 3.66 -5.54 -17.03
N LEU A 94 2.58 -6.17 -16.53
CA LEU A 94 1.24 -5.65 -16.72
C LEU A 94 1.06 -4.34 -15.95
N VAL A 95 1.49 -4.28 -14.69
CA VAL A 95 1.40 -3.06 -13.87
C VAL A 95 2.35 -1.97 -14.38
N SER A 96 3.54 -2.32 -14.86
CA SER A 96 4.45 -1.36 -15.51
C SER A 96 3.82 -0.75 -16.77
N SER A 97 3.11 -1.56 -17.55
CA SER A 97 2.40 -1.11 -18.75
C SER A 97 1.26 -0.16 -18.42
N THR A 98 0.50 -0.38 -17.33
CA THR A 98 -0.54 0.57 -16.91
C THR A 98 0.05 1.90 -16.42
N VAL A 99 1.19 1.88 -15.73
CA VAL A 99 1.92 3.11 -15.37
C VAL A 99 2.34 3.88 -16.62
N SER A 100 2.77 3.19 -17.67
CA SER A 100 3.13 3.81 -18.95
C SER A 100 1.94 4.49 -19.65
N LEU A 101 0.69 4.11 -19.33
CA LEU A 101 -0.53 4.80 -19.75
C LEU A 101 -0.87 6.04 -18.90
N GLY A 102 -0.02 6.38 -17.93
CA GLY A 102 -0.24 7.48 -17.00
C GLY A 102 -1.20 7.13 -15.84
N ILE A 103 -1.40 5.85 -15.55
CA ILE A 103 -2.22 5.38 -14.44
C ILE A 103 -1.32 5.20 -13.22
N TYR A 104 -1.40 6.15 -12.28
CA TYR A 104 -0.47 6.22 -11.16
C TYR A 104 -1.10 5.85 -9.81
N ASP A 105 -2.42 5.91 -9.71
CA ASP A 105 -3.15 5.48 -8.52
C ASP A 105 -3.23 3.95 -8.50
N ILE A 106 -2.39 3.33 -7.67
CA ILE A 106 -2.24 1.88 -7.60
C ILE A 106 -2.53 1.43 -6.16
N ALA A 107 -3.68 0.79 -5.97
CA ALA A 107 -4.02 0.06 -4.76
C ALA A 107 -3.39 -1.33 -4.83
N ALA A 108 -2.27 -1.55 -4.14
CA ALA A 108 -1.58 -2.83 -4.16
C ALA A 108 -1.54 -3.48 -2.78
N GLY A 109 -1.67 -4.80 -2.76
CA GLY A 109 -1.76 -5.58 -1.54
C GLY A 109 -1.86 -7.08 -1.81
N ASP A 110 -1.90 -7.83 -0.73
CA ASP A 110 -2.09 -9.27 -0.69
C ASP A 110 -3.50 -9.62 -0.16
N LYS A 111 -3.73 -10.91 0.11
CA LYS A 111 -5.00 -11.43 0.65
C LYS A 111 -5.41 -10.82 2.01
N ASP A 112 -4.45 -10.36 2.81
CA ASP A 112 -4.71 -9.87 4.18
C ASP A 112 -4.94 -8.35 4.19
N THR A 113 -4.87 -7.72 3.01
CA THR A 113 -5.04 -6.28 2.83
C THR A 113 -6.49 -5.86 3.04
N ASP A 114 -6.69 -4.78 3.80
CA ASP A 114 -7.98 -4.09 3.88
C ASP A 114 -8.19 -3.23 2.62
N TRP A 115 -8.77 -3.86 1.60
CA TRP A 115 -9.03 -3.24 0.31
C TRP A 115 -9.96 -2.03 0.39
N GLY A 116 -10.90 -2.03 1.33
CA GLY A 116 -11.79 -0.89 1.54
C GLY A 116 -10.98 0.33 1.95
N GLU A 117 -10.16 0.19 2.99
CA GLU A 117 -9.38 1.31 3.49
C GLU A 117 -8.25 1.75 2.55
N VAL A 118 -7.58 0.82 1.85
CA VAL A 118 -6.58 1.19 0.84
C VAL A 118 -7.20 2.04 -0.27
N VAL A 119 -8.35 1.62 -0.80
CA VAL A 119 -9.05 2.35 -1.86
C VAL A 119 -9.58 3.68 -1.35
N LYS A 120 -10.18 3.71 -0.16
CA LYS A 120 -10.68 4.93 0.47
C LYS A 120 -9.58 5.98 0.61
N LYS A 121 -8.40 5.59 1.14
CA LYS A 121 -7.22 6.48 1.26
C LYS A 121 -6.80 7.08 -0.07
N ILE A 122 -6.78 6.28 -1.14
CA ILE A 122 -6.44 6.77 -2.48
C ILE A 122 -7.48 7.78 -2.96
N LEU A 123 -8.77 7.48 -2.79
CA LEU A 123 -9.87 8.32 -3.27
C LEU A 123 -9.94 9.69 -2.57
N ILE A 124 -9.65 9.75 -1.27
CA ILE A 124 -9.59 11.03 -0.53
C ILE A 124 -8.29 11.81 -0.77
N SER A 125 -7.26 11.14 -1.29
CA SER A 125 -5.98 11.77 -1.61
C SER A 125 -6.01 12.42 -2.99
N PRO A 126 -5.18 13.45 -3.24
CA PRO A 126 -4.92 13.94 -4.59
C PRO A 126 -4.46 12.80 -5.51
N PRO A 127 -4.71 12.89 -6.84
CA PRO A 127 -4.22 11.92 -7.81
C PRO A 127 -2.72 11.68 -7.68
N ALA A 128 -2.32 10.41 -7.69
CA ALA A 128 -0.92 10.04 -7.56
C ALA A 128 -0.07 10.56 -8.74
N THR A 129 1.21 10.80 -8.47
CA THR A 129 2.19 11.23 -9.47
C THR A 129 3.01 10.05 -9.99
N TYR A 130 3.67 10.21 -11.14
CA TYR A 130 4.60 9.21 -11.66
C TYR A 130 5.64 8.78 -10.61
N THR A 131 6.18 9.72 -9.83
CA THR A 131 7.17 9.43 -8.78
C THR A 131 6.67 8.40 -7.76
N GLN A 132 5.39 8.46 -7.40
CA GLN A 132 4.79 7.49 -6.47
C GLN A 132 4.56 6.11 -7.13
N ALA A 133 4.31 6.09 -8.44
CA ALA A 133 4.09 4.86 -9.21
C ALA A 133 5.39 4.25 -9.79
N ALA A 134 6.50 5.01 -9.82
CA ALA A 134 7.72 4.65 -10.56
C ALA A 134 8.34 3.30 -10.14
N ARG A 135 8.08 2.85 -8.90
CA ARG A 135 8.48 1.52 -8.44
C ARG A 135 7.91 0.39 -9.29
N TRP A 136 6.69 0.55 -9.77
CA TRP A 136 6.02 -0.42 -10.63
C TRP A 136 6.58 -0.42 -12.05
N HIS A 137 7.05 0.73 -12.53
CA HIS A 137 7.60 0.87 -13.88
C HIS A 137 8.97 0.20 -14.04
N THR A 138 9.87 0.45 -13.09
CA THR A 138 11.29 0.08 -13.22
C THR A 138 11.64 -1.24 -12.52
N GLY A 139 10.80 -1.70 -11.59
CA GLY A 139 11.13 -2.81 -10.69
C GLY A 139 12.34 -2.54 -9.76
N THR A 140 12.98 -1.37 -9.86
CA THR A 140 14.28 -1.07 -9.26
C THR A 140 14.23 -0.03 -8.14
N LEU A 141 13.08 0.61 -7.89
CA LEU A 141 12.90 1.56 -6.79
C LEU A 141 12.64 0.88 -5.42
N ASN A 142 13.22 -0.30 -5.20
CA ASN A 142 13.47 -0.78 -3.82
C ASN A 142 14.57 0.06 -3.12
N ILE A 143 15.33 0.88 -3.86
CA ILE A 143 16.44 1.66 -3.30
C ILE A 143 15.95 2.77 -2.36
N LEU A 144 14.78 3.40 -2.59
CA LEU A 144 14.32 4.48 -1.72
C LEU A 144 13.73 3.97 -0.40
N ASN A 145 12.90 2.91 -0.43
CA ASN A 145 12.36 2.32 0.80
C ASN A 145 13.44 1.63 1.63
N GLU A 146 14.39 0.93 0.99
CA GLU A 146 15.55 0.41 1.72
C GLU A 146 16.45 1.51 2.25
N ALA A 147 16.61 2.65 1.56
CA ALA A 147 17.40 3.76 2.06
C ALA A 147 16.72 4.46 3.26
N GLU A 148 15.39 4.54 3.29
CA GLU A 148 14.66 5.07 4.45
C GLU A 148 14.68 4.10 5.64
N GLU A 149 14.53 2.78 5.43
CA GLU A 149 14.72 1.78 6.49
C GLU A 149 16.17 1.68 6.97
N LYS A 150 17.15 1.73 6.05
CA LYS A 150 18.59 1.78 6.36
C LYS A 150 19.02 3.11 6.97
N ARG A 151 18.22 4.18 6.90
CA ARG A 151 18.45 5.45 7.63
C ARG A 151 17.78 5.46 9.01
N LYS A 152 16.66 4.75 9.19
CA LYS A 152 16.02 4.58 10.51
C LYS A 152 16.80 3.65 11.43
N LYS A 153 17.35 2.53 10.91
CA LYS A 153 18.16 1.57 11.69
C LYS A 153 19.37 2.19 12.41
N PRO A 154 20.21 3.03 11.77
CA PRO A 154 21.33 3.70 12.44
C PRO A 154 20.87 4.60 13.59
N LEU A 155 19.77 5.34 13.39
CA LEU A 155 19.26 6.30 14.38
C LEU A 155 18.70 5.60 15.62
N GLU A 156 18.03 4.45 15.46
CA GLU A 156 17.53 3.64 16.57
C GLU A 156 18.67 2.95 17.33
N ILE A 157 19.67 2.42 16.62
CA ILE A 157 20.87 1.83 17.24
C ILE A 157 21.64 2.89 18.03
N GLU A 158 21.76 4.12 17.52
CA GLU A 158 22.46 5.19 18.21
C GLU A 158 21.70 5.71 19.44
N LYS A 159 20.36 5.75 19.38
CA LYS A 159 19.52 6.02 20.57
C LYS A 159 19.67 4.91 21.62
N ALA A 160 19.63 3.64 21.21
CA ALA A 160 19.80 2.51 22.10
C ALA A 160 21.19 2.50 22.76
N LYS A 161 22.25 2.82 22.00
CA LYS A 161 23.61 2.96 22.54
C LYS A 161 23.69 4.04 23.62
N LYS A 162 23.13 5.24 23.37
CA LYS A 162 23.10 6.31 24.38
C LYS A 162 22.33 5.93 25.64
N GLN A 163 21.23 5.19 25.50
CA GLN A 163 20.46 4.69 26.65
C GLN A 163 21.26 3.66 27.44
N ILE A 164 21.92 2.71 26.76
CA ILE A 164 22.77 1.70 27.39
C ILE A 164 23.95 2.36 28.13
N GLU A 165 24.63 3.34 27.51
CA GLU A 165 25.69 4.10 28.16
C GLU A 165 25.20 4.83 29.43
N GLY A 166 24.00 5.42 29.38
CA GLY A 166 23.36 6.04 30.55
C GLY A 166 23.09 5.04 31.67
N ILE A 167 22.60 3.85 31.34
CA ILE A 167 22.34 2.76 32.31
C ILE A 167 23.66 2.28 32.93
N VAL A 168 24.69 2.02 32.13
CA VAL A 168 26.01 1.58 32.63
C VAL A 168 26.62 2.64 33.54
N LYS A 169 26.52 3.92 33.19
CA LYS A 169 26.99 5.02 34.04
C LYS A 169 26.24 5.06 35.38
N PHE A 170 24.92 4.96 35.36
CA PHE A 170 24.11 4.91 36.58
C PHE A 170 24.48 3.72 37.48
N LEU A 171 24.68 2.55 36.88
CA LEU A 171 25.10 1.33 37.59
C LEU A 171 26.51 1.47 38.19
N GLY A 172 27.44 2.11 37.48
CA GLY A 172 28.78 2.40 37.96
C GLY A 172 28.78 3.38 39.15
N GLU A 173 28.01 4.45 39.06
CA GLU A 173 27.93 5.48 40.10
C GLU A 173 27.25 4.99 41.38
N ASN A 174 26.13 4.26 41.25
CA ASN A 174 25.30 3.87 42.41
C ASN A 174 25.63 2.48 42.95
N TYR A 175 26.08 1.57 42.08
CA TYR A 175 26.27 0.16 42.43
C TYR A 175 27.70 -0.34 42.18
N ARG A 176 28.62 0.52 41.70
CA ARG A 176 30.01 0.17 41.35
C ARG A 176 30.10 -1.00 40.36
N CYS A 177 29.16 -1.09 39.43
CA CYS A 177 29.15 -2.09 38.36
C CYS A 177 29.60 -1.46 37.05
N TYR A 178 30.49 -2.13 36.31
CA TYR A 178 31.08 -1.57 35.09
C TYR A 178 30.66 -2.30 33.82
N ASP A 179 29.83 -3.33 33.96
CA ASP A 179 29.12 -4.02 32.88
C ASP A 179 27.64 -4.24 33.26
N LEU A 180 26.78 -4.33 32.23
CA LEU A 180 25.34 -4.50 32.40
C LEU A 180 24.97 -5.81 33.11
N ASN A 181 25.69 -6.90 32.81
CA ASN A 181 25.41 -8.20 33.44
C ASN A 181 25.72 -8.17 34.93
N GLU A 182 26.80 -7.48 35.31
CA GLU A 182 27.17 -7.27 36.70
C GLU A 182 26.10 -6.48 37.45
N GLY A 183 25.59 -5.41 36.81
CA GLY A 183 24.51 -4.59 37.37
C GLY A 183 23.19 -5.35 37.54
N ILE A 184 22.78 -6.14 36.55
CA ILE A 184 21.56 -6.95 36.60
C ILE A 184 21.63 -7.96 37.76
N ILE A 185 22.73 -8.71 37.87
CA ILE A 185 22.93 -9.69 38.96
C ILE A 185 22.88 -9.00 40.33
N LYS A 186 23.40 -7.78 40.42
CA LYS A 186 23.43 -7.03 41.68
C LYS A 186 22.05 -6.47 42.07
N ILE A 187 21.28 -5.98 41.10
CA ILE A 187 19.89 -5.56 41.31
C ILE A 187 19.02 -6.76 41.71
N GLU A 188 19.18 -7.90 41.04
CA GLU A 188 18.44 -9.12 41.35
C GLU A 188 18.68 -9.59 42.79
N LYS A 189 19.93 -9.52 43.28
CA LYS A 189 20.25 -9.80 44.68
C LYS A 189 19.60 -8.81 45.65
N LEU A 190 19.66 -7.51 45.36
CA LEU A 190 19.04 -6.49 46.20
C LEU A 190 17.51 -6.65 46.28
N LEU A 191 16.87 -6.99 45.17
CA LEU A 191 15.43 -7.25 45.13
C LEU A 191 15.04 -8.53 45.89
N LEU A 192 15.87 -9.58 45.82
CA LEU A 192 15.65 -10.80 46.61
C LEU A 192 15.79 -10.53 48.10
N ASP A 193 16.77 -9.71 48.50
CA ASP A 193 16.97 -9.32 49.90
C ASP A 193 15.80 -8.46 50.42
N GLU A 194 15.22 -7.59 49.58
CA GLU A 194 14.09 -6.71 49.95
C GLU A 194 12.72 -7.44 49.99
N VAL A 195 12.58 -8.57 49.29
CA VAL A 195 11.34 -9.39 49.26
C VAL A 195 11.35 -10.50 50.33
N LEU A 196 12.52 -10.84 50.87
CA LEU A 196 12.69 -11.89 51.89
C LEU A 196 12.78 -11.35 53.33
N ASP A 197 12.75 -10.03 53.52
CA ASP A 197 12.52 -9.32 54.79
C ASP A 197 11.01 -9.00 54.99
#